data_AF-A0A4Q3MCL3-F1
#
_entry.id   AF-A0A4Q3MCL3-F1
#
_cell.length_a   1.000
_cell.length_b   1.000
_cell.length_c   1.000
_cell.angle_alpha   90.00
_cell.angle_beta   90.00
_cell.angle_gamma   90.00
#
_symmetry.space_group_name_H-M   'P 1'
#
loop_
_entity.id
_entity.type
_entity.pdbx_description
1 polymer ?
#
loop_
_entity_poly.entity_id
_entity_poly.type
_entity_poly.pdbx_seq_one_letter_code
_entity_poly.pdbx_strand_id
1 'polypeptide(L)'
;MNQPTQPEVLIPAPTDAQEKVLQRIALQRNRLRARRAAHRQALAVRSGQQPTIEPDAPLVARLLAFTRLHPAVMAVAAVAALAVGPSRIIRWSTVLMPLISRMR
;
A
#
# COMPACT_ATOMS: atom_id res chain seq x y z
N MET A 1 24.03 -31.47 -29.18
CA MET A 1 23.16 -30.45 -28.57
C MET A 1 22.10 -31.20 -27.77
N ASN A 2 22.39 -31.50 -26.50
CA ASN A 2 21.55 -32.37 -25.67
C ASN A 2 20.46 -31.53 -25.02
N GLN A 3 19.21 -31.70 -25.44
CA GLN A 3 18.06 -31.13 -24.74
C GLN A 3 17.90 -31.90 -23.41
N PRO A 4 17.76 -31.23 -22.25
CA PRO A 4 17.46 -31.92 -21.01
C PRO A 4 16.05 -32.52 -21.12
N THR A 5 15.97 -33.85 -21.05
CA THR A 5 14.71 -34.60 -20.91
C THR A 5 14.02 -34.15 -19.64
N GLN A 6 13.05 -33.25 -19.77
CA GLN A 6 12.15 -32.93 -18.66
C GLN A 6 11.42 -34.23 -18.31
N PRO A 7 11.34 -34.61 -17.02
CA PRO A 7 10.55 -35.76 -16.63
C PRO A 7 9.10 -35.51 -17.06
N GLU A 8 8.59 -36.35 -17.95
CA GLU A 8 7.19 -36.36 -18.37
C GLU A 8 6.35 -36.71 -17.13
N VAL A 9 5.95 -35.69 -16.36
CA VAL A 9 5.08 -35.87 -15.20
C VAL A 9 3.70 -36.23 -15.75
N LEU A 10 3.42 -37.52 -15.84
CA LEU A 10 2.12 -38.05 -16.22
C LEU A 10 1.12 -37.71 -15.11
N ILE A 11 0.46 -36.56 -15.22
CA ILE A 11 -0.62 -36.19 -14.31
C ILE A 11 -1.83 -37.04 -14.72
N PRO A 12 -2.31 -37.97 -13.87
CA PRO A 12 -3.47 -38.79 -14.21
C PRO A 12 -4.70 -37.90 -14.39
N ALA A 13 -5.62 -38.33 -15.27
CA ALA A 13 -6.88 -37.63 -15.47
C ALA A 13 -7.63 -37.51 -14.13
N PRO A 14 -8.24 -36.34 -13.81
CA PRO A 14 -8.92 -36.15 -12.54
C PRO A 14 -10.10 -37.11 -12.43
N THR A 15 -10.35 -37.62 -11.23
CA THR A 15 -11.59 -38.35 -10.95
C THR A 15 -12.78 -37.40 -10.87
N ASP A 16 -14.02 -37.87 -11.08
CA ASP A 16 -15.24 -37.03 -11.07
C ASP A 16 -15.36 -36.16 -9.80
N ALA A 17 -14.95 -36.70 -8.65
CA ALA A 17 -14.92 -35.97 -7.39
C ALA A 17 -13.93 -34.80 -7.40
N GLN A 18 -12.77 -34.99 -8.04
CA GLN A 18 -11.75 -33.94 -8.22
C GLN A 18 -12.22 -32.88 -9.21
N GLU A 19 -12.91 -33.26 -10.30
CA GLU A 19 -13.49 -32.30 -11.24
C GLU A 19 -14.48 -31.36 -10.57
N LYS A 20 -15.33 -31.87 -9.67
CA LYS A 20 -16.26 -31.06 -8.88
C LYS A 20 -15.56 -30.07 -7.95
N VAL A 21 -14.39 -30.42 -7.42
CA VAL A 21 -13.55 -29.48 -6.63
C VAL A 21 -12.96 -28.41 -7.55
N LEU A 22 -12.42 -28.79 -8.71
CA LEU A 22 -11.86 -27.86 -9.68
C LEU A 22 -12.89 -26.85 -10.18
N GLN A 23 -14.12 -27.29 -10.45
CA GLN A 23 -15.23 -26.39 -10.81
C GLN A 23 -15.53 -25.37 -9.70
N ARG A 24 -15.54 -25.80 -8.44
CA ARG A 24 -15.73 -24.88 -7.29
C ARG A 24 -14.58 -23.88 -7.17
N ILE A 25 -13.34 -24.33 -7.33
CA ILE A 25 -12.16 -23.46 -7.32
C ILE A 25 -12.22 -22.44 -8.47
N ALA A 26 -12.66 -22.86 -9.65
CA ALA A 26 -12.82 -21.97 -10.80
C ALA A 26 -13.83 -20.84 -10.50
N LEU A 27 -14.98 -21.17 -9.90
CA LEU A 27 -15.99 -20.20 -9.45
C LEU A 27 -15.43 -19.21 -8.41
N GLN A 28 -14.71 -19.73 -7.41
CA GLN A 28 -14.09 -18.88 -6.37
C GLN A 28 -13.03 -17.95 -6.97
N ARG A 29 -12.16 -18.47 -7.83
CA ARG A 29 -11.13 -17.68 -8.52
C ARG A 29 -11.74 -16.62 -9.42
N ASN A 30 -12.84 -16.93 -10.10
CA ASN A 30 -13.52 -15.95 -10.96
C ASN A 30 -14.04 -14.76 -10.13
N ARG A 31 -14.68 -15.05 -8.98
CA ARG A 31 -15.11 -14.00 -8.03
C ARG A 31 -13.95 -13.14 -7.53
N LEU A 32 -12.83 -13.76 -7.17
CA LEU A 32 -11.65 -13.04 -6.70
C LEU A 32 -10.99 -12.22 -7.82
N ARG A 33 -10.95 -12.74 -9.05
CA ARG A 33 -10.44 -12.02 -10.24
C ARG A 33 -11.25 -10.77 -10.53
N ALA A 34 -12.58 -10.84 -10.45
CA ALA A 34 -13.46 -9.67 -10.64
C ALA A 34 -13.17 -8.57 -9.61
N ARG A 35 -13.03 -8.92 -8.32
CA ARG A 35 -12.68 -7.97 -7.26
C ARG A 35 -11.29 -7.35 -7.47
N ARG A 36 -10.30 -8.17 -7.84
CA ARG A 36 -8.94 -7.69 -8.14
C ARG A 36 -8.89 -6.78 -9.35
N ALA A 37 -9.70 -7.03 -10.38
CA ALA A 37 -9.80 -6.17 -11.56
C ALA A 37 -10.31 -4.77 -11.18
N ALA A 38 -11.40 -4.69 -10.40
CA ALA A 38 -11.92 -3.42 -9.90
C ALA A 38 -10.89 -2.68 -9.02
N HIS A 39 -10.18 -3.40 -8.15
CA HIS A 39 -9.14 -2.79 -7.32
C HIS A 39 -7.96 -2.27 -8.14
N ARG A 40 -7.52 -3.00 -9.17
CA ARG A 40 -6.47 -2.55 -10.10
C ARG A 40 -6.90 -1.30 -10.88
N GLN A 41 -8.15 -1.22 -11.32
CA GLN A 41 -8.69 -0.02 -11.98
C GLN A 41 -8.68 1.18 -11.02
N ALA A 42 -9.12 1.00 -9.77
CA ALA A 42 -9.06 2.06 -8.76
C ALA A 42 -7.62 2.51 -8.46
N LEU A 43 -6.67 1.56 -8.38
CA LEU A 43 -5.26 1.86 -8.21
C LEU A 43 -4.65 2.54 -9.44
N ALA A 44 -5.05 2.17 -10.67
CA ALA A 44 -4.60 2.81 -11.89
C ALA A 44 -5.07 4.29 -11.96
N VAL A 45 -6.33 4.56 -11.62
CA VAL A 45 -6.84 5.94 -11.51
C VAL A 45 -6.07 6.72 -10.43
N ARG A 46 -5.85 6.12 -9.26
CA ARG A 46 -5.12 6.76 -8.15
C ARG A 46 -3.65 7.02 -8.46
N SER A 47 -2.97 6.11 -9.13
CA SER A 47 -1.55 6.25 -9.52
C SER A 47 -1.36 7.26 -10.65
N GLY A 48 -2.33 7.42 -11.55
CA GLY A 48 -2.36 8.52 -12.51
C GLY A 48 -2.56 9.90 -11.86
N GLN A 49 -3.03 9.94 -10.61
CA GLN A 49 -3.22 11.14 -9.80
C GLN A 49 -2.15 11.29 -8.71
N GLN A 50 -1.00 10.62 -8.88
CA GLN A 50 0.13 10.78 -7.96
C GLN A 50 0.41 12.29 -7.82
N PRO A 51 0.25 12.87 -6.62
CA PRO A 51 0.47 14.30 -6.45
C PRO A 51 1.95 14.56 -6.67
N THR A 52 2.28 15.09 -7.84
CA THR A 52 3.61 15.62 -8.14
C THR A 52 3.82 16.81 -7.23
N ILE A 53 4.68 16.62 -6.23
CA ILE A 53 5.10 17.70 -5.35
C ILE A 53 6.07 18.54 -6.16
N GLU A 54 5.60 19.70 -6.61
CA GLU A 54 6.46 20.63 -7.33
C GLU A 54 7.59 21.10 -6.41
N PRO A 55 8.85 21.09 -6.87
CA PRO A 55 10.00 21.40 -6.02
C PRO A 55 9.95 22.83 -5.47
N ASP A 56 9.32 23.77 -6.17
CA ASP A 56 9.17 25.16 -5.72
C ASP A 56 7.86 25.44 -4.97
N ALA A 57 7.06 24.40 -4.70
CA ALA A 57 5.81 24.57 -3.97
C ALA A 57 6.04 25.07 -2.53
N PRO A 58 5.18 25.98 -2.01
CA PRO A 58 5.28 26.47 -0.65
C PRO A 58 5.24 25.32 0.37
N LEU A 59 5.99 25.44 1.47
CA LEU A 59 6.15 24.36 2.47
C LEU A 59 4.82 23.80 2.99
N VAL A 60 3.81 24.65 3.14
CA VAL A 60 2.46 24.26 3.56
C VAL A 60 1.80 23.33 2.54
N ALA A 61 1.97 23.61 1.23
CA ALA A 61 1.42 22.77 0.17
C ALA A 61 2.13 21.40 0.13
N ARG A 62 3.45 21.38 0.33
CA ARG A 62 4.25 20.14 0.46
C ARG A 62 3.79 19.30 1.66
N LEU A 63 3.51 19.94 2.79
CA LEU A 63 3.02 19.26 3.98
C LEU A 63 1.63 18.64 3.75
N LEU A 64 0.71 19.40 3.14
CA LEU A 64 -0.61 18.87 2.77
C LEU A 64 -0.52 17.70 1.79
N ALA A 65 0.38 17.77 0.80
CA ALA A 65 0.64 16.65 -0.10
C ALA A 65 1.16 15.42 0.67
N PHE A 66 2.11 15.60 1.59
CA PHE A 66 2.62 14.52 2.44
C PHE A 66 1.51 13.87 3.27
N THR A 67 0.59 14.66 3.83
CA THR A 67 -0.53 14.11 4.60
C THR A 67 -1.42 13.18 3.77
N ARG A 68 -1.62 13.51 2.49
CA ARG A 68 -2.41 12.71 1.54
C ARG A 68 -1.66 11.46 1.06
N LEU A 69 -0.35 11.57 0.90
CA LEU A 69 0.53 10.47 0.48
C LEU A 69 0.74 9.43 1.60
N HIS A 70 0.78 9.87 2.86
CA HIS A 70 1.08 9.02 4.02
C HIS A 70 -0.03 9.02 5.08
N PRO A 71 -1.25 8.54 4.76
CA PRO A 71 -2.38 8.59 5.68
C PRO A 71 -2.14 7.76 6.96
N ALA A 72 -1.37 6.67 6.88
CA ALA A 72 -1.02 5.86 8.05
C ALA A 72 -0.13 6.63 9.04
N VAL A 73 0.90 7.33 8.53
CA VAL A 73 1.79 8.16 9.36
C VAL A 73 0.99 9.29 10.02
N MET A 74 0.09 9.93 9.27
CA MET A 74 -0.77 10.97 9.80
C MET A 74 -1.76 10.47 10.85
N ALA A 75 -2.32 9.27 10.68
CA ALA A 75 -3.19 8.67 11.67
C ALA A 75 -2.44 8.43 12.99
N VAL A 76 -1.22 7.87 12.92
CA VAL A 76 -0.37 7.69 14.11
C VAL A 76 -0.03 9.04 14.75
N ALA A 77 0.36 10.03 13.96
CA ALA A 77 0.67 11.36 14.45
C ALA A 77 -0.54 12.03 15.13
N ALA A 78 -1.74 11.89 14.57
CA ALA A 78 -2.97 12.43 15.14
C ALA A 78 -3.30 11.77 16.50
N VAL A 79 -3.20 10.44 16.58
CA VAL A 79 -3.40 9.70 17.83
C VAL A 79 -2.38 10.12 18.89
N ALA A 80 -1.11 10.24 18.51
CA ALA A 80 -0.05 10.71 19.40
C ALA A 80 -0.31 12.15 19.89
N ALA A 81 -0.73 13.05 18.99
CA ALA A 81 -1.05 14.43 19.35
C ALA A 81 -2.20 14.53 20.35
N LEU A 82 -3.26 13.73 20.17
CA LEU A 82 -4.38 13.65 21.10
C LEU A 82 -3.95 13.11 22.48
N ALA A 83 -3.06 12.10 22.51
CA ALA A 83 -2.58 11.51 23.76
C ALA A 83 -1.66 12.47 24.56
N VAL A 84 -0.86 13.27 23.87
CA VAL A 84 0.10 14.21 24.49
C VAL A 84 -0.60 15.49 24.99
N GLY A 85 -1.60 15.96 24.25
CA GLY A 85 -2.33 17.20 24.54
C GLY A 85 -1.55 18.48 24.20
N PRO A 86 -2.24 19.62 24.01
CA PRO A 86 -1.65 20.83 23.45
C PRO A 86 -0.58 21.49 24.34
N SER A 87 -0.77 21.45 25.67
CA SER A 87 0.16 22.08 26.63
C SER A 87 1.53 21.42 26.65
N ARG A 88 1.58 20.11 26.37
CA ARG A 88 2.82 19.32 26.42
C ARG A 88 3.63 19.45 25.12
N ILE A 89 2.95 19.69 23.98
CA ILE A 89 3.58 19.97 22.68
C ILE A 89 4.42 21.25 22.74
N ILE A 90 3.87 22.34 23.30
CA ILE A 90 4.60 23.62 23.42
C ILE A 90 5.87 23.43 24.26
N ARG A 91 5.80 22.66 25.36
CA ARG A 91 6.93 22.43 26.25
C ARG A 91 8.02 21.55 25.65
N TRP A 92 7.66 20.65 24.73
CA TRP A 92 8.63 19.83 23.99
C TRP A 92 9.24 20.57 22.80
N SER A 93 8.58 21.62 22.28
CA SER A 93 9.11 22.40 21.16
C SER A 93 10.47 23.02 21.47
N THR A 94 10.65 23.55 22.68
CA THR A 94 11.91 24.17 23.12
C THR A 94 13.04 23.13 23.30
N VAL A 95 12.70 21.90 23.67
CA VAL A 95 13.65 20.79 23.79
C VAL A 95 14.09 20.28 22.42
N LEU A 96 13.19 20.26 21.42
CA LEU A 96 13.48 19.78 20.07
C LEU A 96 14.15 20.84 19.18
N MET A 97 13.90 22.12 19.43
CA MET A 97 14.45 23.26 18.68
C MET A 97 15.97 23.19 18.44
N PRO A 98 16.83 22.88 19.44
CA PRO A 98 18.28 22.78 19.20
C PRO A 98 18.68 21.61 18.29
N LEU A 99 17.88 20.55 18.22
CA LEU A 99 18.16 19.39 17.36
C LEU A 99 17.85 19.70 15.89
N ILE A 100 16.74 20.40 15.64
CA ILE A 100 16.30 20.79 14.28
C ILE A 100 17.27 21.83 13.69
N SER A 101 17.81 22.72 14.53
CA SER A 101 18.84 23.70 14.14
C SER A 101 20.10 23.05 13.57
N ARG A 102 20.41 21.80 13.95
CA ARG A 102 21.62 21.09 13.47
C ARG A 102 21.43 20.38 12.14
N MET A 103 20.20 20.32 11.62
CA MET A 103 19.86 19.62 10.38
C MET A 103 19.69 20.57 9.17
N ARG A 104 20.00 21.86 9.35
CA ARG A 104 20.06 22.86 8.28
C ARG A 104 21.47 23.08 7.81
#